data_AF-A0A6A6DY16-F1
#
_entry.id   AF-A0A6A6DY16-F1
#
_cell.length_a   1.000
_cell.length_b   1.000
_cell.length_c   1.000
_cell.angle_alpha   90.00
_cell.angle_beta   90.00
_cell.angle_gamma   90.00
#
_symmetry.space_group_name_H-M   'P 1'
#
loop_
_entity.id
_entity.type
_entity.pdbx_description
1 polymer ?
#
loop_
_entity_poly.entity_id
_entity_poly.type
_entity_poly.pdbx_seq_one_letter_code
_entity_poly.pdbx_strand_id
1 'polypeptide(L)' 'WEEDYRKAAELVRQMTLVEKVNVTTGVGWMINMCIGKMGSVERLGFPRLCLQDGPLGMRFTDNVTAFPAGITV' A
#
# COMPACT_ATOMS: atom_id res chain seq x y z
N TRP A 1 1.75 18.43 0.83
CA TRP A 1 0.79 18.05 1.89
C TRP A 1 -0.50 18.84 1.88
N GLU A 2 -0.54 20.17 1.80
CA GLU A 2 -1.84 20.90 1.84
C GLU A 2 -2.86 20.36 0.82
N GLU A 3 -2.47 20.27 -0.45
CA GLU A 3 -3.32 19.73 -1.51
C GLU A 3 -3.64 18.24 -1.30
N ASP A 4 -2.66 17.45 -0.88
CA ASP A 4 -2.80 16.00 -0.65
C ASP A 4 -3.80 15.72 0.48
N TYR A 5 -3.70 16.47 1.59
CA TYR A 5 -4.62 16.39 2.72
C TYR A 5 -6.03 16.81 2.31
N ARG A 6 -6.17 17.85 1.47
CA ARG A 6 -7.47 18.25 0.93
C ARG A 6 -8.11 17.13 0.12
N LYS A 7 -7.35 16.49 -0.79
CA LYS A 7 -7.83 15.35 -1.60
C LYS A 7 -8.18 14.15 -0.73
N ALA A 8 -7.32 13.80 0.22
CA ALA A 8 -7.54 12.68 1.13
C ALA A 8 -8.77 12.90 2.01
N ALA A 9 -8.94 14.10 2.57
CA ALA A 9 -10.10 14.44 3.39
C ALA A 9 -11.41 14.31 2.62
N GLU A 10 -11.46 14.78 1.37
CA GLU A 10 -12.68 14.66 0.54
C GLU A 10 -13.05 13.20 0.25
N LEU A 11 -12.07 12.35 -0.04
CA LEU A 11 -12.30 10.92 -0.23
C LEU A 11 -12.72 10.21 1.07
N VAL A 12 -11.99 10.43 2.17
CA VAL A 12 -12.22 9.76 3.46
C VAL A 12 -13.56 10.18 4.08
N ARG A 13 -14.03 11.41 3.84
CA ARG A 13 -15.34 11.88 4.28
C ARG A 13 -16.48 11.09 3.66
N GLN A 14 -16.29 10.55 2.45
CA GLN A 14 -17.28 9.74 1.76
C GLN A 14 -17.28 8.27 2.22
N MET A 15 -16.29 7.82 2.99
CA MET A 15 -16.15 6.43 3.43
C MET A 15 -17.06 6.08 4.63
N THR A 16 -17.66 4.90 4.59
CA THR A 16 -18.27 4.27 5.77
C THR A 16 -17.20 3.86 6.79
N LEU A 17 -17.61 3.53 8.02
CA LEU A 17 -16.68 3.02 9.03
C LEU A 17 -15.98 1.73 8.58
N VAL A 18 -16.72 0.80 7.96
CA VAL A 18 -16.16 -0.46 7.47
C VAL A 18 -15.15 -0.22 6.35
N GLU A 19 -15.43 0.71 5.44
CA GLU A 19 -14.49 1.10 4.37
C GLU A 19 -13.20 1.69 4.95
N LYS A 20 -13.29 2.52 6.01
CA LYS A 20 -12.11 3.05 6.71
C LYS A 20 -11.29 1.94 7.36
N VAL A 21 -11.94 1.01 8.06
CA VAL A 21 -11.27 -0.16 8.65
C VAL A 21 -10.55 -0.96 7.57
N ASN A 22 -11.18 -1.17 6.41
CA ASN A 22 -10.59 -1.93 5.30
C ASN A 22 -9.28 -1.33 4.79
N VAL A 23 -9.16 0.01 4.76
CA VAL A 23 -7.93 0.71 4.36
C VAL A 23 -6.83 0.57 5.40
N THR A 24 -7.18 0.50 6.68
CA THR A 24 -6.21 0.44 7.80
C THR A 24 -5.79 -0.97 8.20
N THR A 25 -6.51 -2.00 7.74
CA THR A 25 -6.29 -3.38 8.17
C THR A 25 -5.66 -4.20 7.04
N GLY A 26 -4.52 -4.82 7.33
CA GLY A 26 -3.93 -5.80 6.44
C GLY A 26 -4.85 -7.00 6.26
N VAL A 27 -5.00 -7.48 5.03
CA VAL A 27 -5.92 -8.58 4.71
C VAL A 27 -5.47 -9.92 5.31
N GLY A 28 -4.20 -10.05 5.69
CA GLY A 28 -3.60 -11.24 6.30
C GLY A 28 -2.19 -11.52 5.77
N TRP A 29 -1.43 -12.34 6.51
CA TRP A 29 -0.06 -12.72 6.14
C TRP A 29 -0.04 -13.80 5.04
N MET A 30 0.84 -13.66 4.05
CA MET A 30 1.08 -14.63 2.96
C MET A 30 -0.14 -15.06 2.11
N ILE A 31 -1.28 -14.39 2.23
CA ILE A 31 -2.49 -14.71 1.46
C ILE A 31 -2.58 -13.94 0.12
N ASN A 32 -1.54 -13.18 -0.26
CA ASN A 32 -1.54 -12.28 -1.41
C ASN A 32 -0.16 -12.15 -2.09
N MET A 33 -0.14 -11.55 -3.29
CA MET A 33 1.08 -11.36 -4.10
C MET A 33 2.06 -10.30 -3.57
N CYS A 34 1.67 -9.49 -2.57
CA CYS A 34 2.52 -8.47 -1.96
C CYS A 34 2.81 -8.87 -0.52
N ILE A 35 3.93 -8.43 0.04
CA ILE A 35 4.32 -8.70 1.44
C ILE A 35 3.25 -8.17 2.41
N GLY A 36 2.74 -6.96 2.15
CA GLY A 36 1.57 -6.42 2.81
C GLY A 36 0.51 -6.02 1.79
N LYS A 37 -0.76 -6.23 2.12
CA LYS A 37 -1.88 -5.73 1.32
C LYS A 37 -3.01 -5.26 2.23
N MET A 38 -3.58 -4.10 1.94
CA MET A 38 -4.80 -3.61 2.63
C MET A 38 -6.04 -3.93 1.81
N GLY A 39 -7.20 -3.74 2.43
CA GLY A 39 -8.48 -3.73 1.74
C GLY A 39 -8.62 -2.56 0.78
N SER A 40 -9.66 -2.62 -0.05
CA SER A 40 -10.06 -1.58 -1.02
C SER A 40 -11.33 -0.85 -0.57
N VAL A 41 -11.62 0.28 -1.21
CA VAL A 41 -12.95 0.92 -1.17
C VAL A 41 -13.49 0.99 -2.58
N GLU A 42 -14.03 -0.14 -3.07
CA GLU A 42 -14.46 -0.32 -4.46
C GLU A 42 -15.52 0.70 -4.89
N ARG A 43 -16.47 1.02 -4.01
CA ARG A 43 -17.50 2.03 -4.25
C ARG A 43 -16.95 3.42 -4.57
N LEU A 44 -15.81 3.78 -3.99
CA LEU A 44 -15.13 5.06 -4.22
C LEU A 44 -13.93 4.92 -5.17
N GLY A 45 -13.70 3.74 -5.75
CA GLY A 45 -12.56 3.48 -6.62
C GLY A 45 -11.19 3.49 -5.91
N PHE A 46 -11.13 3.44 -4.57
CA PHE A 46 -9.86 3.39 -3.87
C PHE A 46 -9.27 1.96 -3.96
N PRO A 47 -8.04 1.81 -4.51
CA PRO A 47 -7.48 0.50 -4.79
C PRO A 47 -7.04 -0.22 -3.51
N ARG A 48 -6.70 -1.50 -3.66
CA ARG A 48 -5.92 -2.21 -2.65
C ARG A 48 -4.49 -1.70 -2.71
N LEU A 49 -3.96 -1.26 -1.59
CA LEU A 49 -2.56 -0.87 -1.50
C LEU A 49 -1.67 -2.12 -1.36
N CYS A 50 -0.61 -2.19 -2.17
CA CYS A 50 0.37 -3.26 -2.20
C CYS A 50 1.68 -2.74 -1.60
N LEU A 51 2.14 -3.36 -0.51
CA LEU A 51 3.37 -3.00 0.19
C LEU A 51 4.40 -4.09 -0.08
N GLN A 52 5.57 -3.69 -0.55
CA GLN A 52 6.65 -4.58 -0.91
C GLN A 52 7.99 -4.10 -0.35
N ASP A 53 8.77 -5.06 0.16
CA ASP A 53 10.16 -4.85 0.55
C ASP A 53 11.03 -4.69 -0.71
N GLY A 54 12.11 -3.93 -0.71
CA GLY A 54 12.46 -2.95 0.30
C GLY A 54 13.73 -2.16 -0.06
N PRO A 55 14.67 -1.98 0.88
CA PRO A 55 15.68 -0.91 0.78
C PRO A 55 16.63 -0.94 -0.43
N LEU A 56 16.85 -2.10 -1.05
CA LEU A 56 17.84 -2.28 -2.12
C LEU A 56 17.29 -3.01 -3.35
N GLY A 57 15.96 -3.01 -3.51
CA GLY A 57 15.29 -3.65 -4.63
C GLY A 57 13.97 -4.29 -4.24
N MET A 58 13.22 -4.74 -5.25
CA MET A 58 11.96 -5.46 -5.08
C MET A 58 12.24 -6.90 -4.61
N ARG A 59 11.65 -7.28 -3.48
CA ARG A 59 11.79 -8.62 -2.91
C ARG A 59 10.81 -9.61 -3.57
N PHE A 60 11.23 -10.87 -3.71
CA PHE A 60 10.40 -12.00 -4.15
C PHE A 60 9.73 -11.83 -5.54
N THR A 61 10.40 -11.18 -6.48
CA THR A 61 9.99 -11.12 -7.89
C THR A 61 11.20 -11.36 -8.79
N ASP A 62 10.95 -11.76 -10.02
CA ASP A 62 11.94 -11.90 -11.08
C ASP A 62 12.14 -10.58 -11.85
N ASN A 63 13.16 -10.53 -12.71
CA ASN A 63 13.46 -9.41 -13.61
C ASN A 63 13.60 -8.04 -12.91
N VAL A 64 14.21 -8.03 -11.72
CA VAL A 64 14.47 -6.81 -10.94
C VAL A 64 15.95 -6.64 -10.63
N THR A 65 16.36 -5.40 -10.38
CA THR A 65 17.74 -5.06 -10.02
C THR A 65 17.96 -5.25 -8.52
N ALA A 66 19.06 -5.93 -8.16
CA ALA A 66 19.60 -5.92 -6.80
C ALA A 66 20.61 -4.79 -6.68
N PHE A 67 20.23 -3.71 -6.00
CA PHE A 67 21.11 -2.56 -5.77
C PHE A 67 22.10 -2.87 -4.63
N PRO A 68 23.26 -2.16 -4.57
CA PRO A 68 24.16 -2.26 -3.42
C PRO A 68 23.42 -1.91 -2.12
N ALA A 69 23.83 -2.54 -1.01
CA ALA A 69 23.34 -2.14 0.30
C ALA A 69 23.78 -0.70 0.59
N GLY A 70 22.96 0.07 1.33
CA GLY A 70 23.23 1.50 1.58
C GLY A 70 24.55 1.83 2.30
N ILE A 71 25.23 0.84 2.87
CA ILE A 71 26.56 0.99 3.51
C ILE A 71 27.73 0.69 2.55
N THR A 72 27.46 0.21 1.35
CA THR A 72 28.49 -0.17 0.37
C THR A 72 29.11 1.08 -0.24
N VAL A 73 30.45 1.10 -0.36
CA VAL A 73 31.26 2.18 -0.98
C VAL A 73 31.89 1.74 -2.28
#